data_AF-A0A7S3T8C5-F1
#
_entry.id   AF-A0A7S3T8C5-F1
#
_cell.length_a   1.000
_cell.length_b   1.000
_cell.length_c   1.000
_cell.angle_alpha   90.00
_cell.angle_beta   90.00
_cell.angle_gamma   90.00
#
_symmetry.space_group_name_H-M   'P 1'
#
loop_
_entity.id
_entity.type
_entity.pdbx_description
1 polymer ?
#
loop_
_entity_poly.entity_id
_entity_poly.type
_entity_poly.pdbx_seq_one_letter_code
_entity_poly.pdbx_strand_id
1 'polypeptide(L)'
;SSSRTRIRVRAMAEDQEEDAPMQDAQDPEEELPELSLDIIDLIKTAQAQHGLRHGDYGRYRSYCSRRLHRLRRVTGCTHGKGRYVKRPLEPESVRDARQLMLPLFCAERAWAFAMQLKRENTQQEARPHYHLLARLAKAAEWSAKLAALCAERADQRTDLEAKAYSAFMHGNVALERENWAPALASFKSTATICTELARVTMAEQAALYKQVAAEVEPSIRFCSYNLRRLGGEEVSDETDAMGDDVDGLAGASDILRSKLEQVLAETRAKQAESLTEVVVLGERIPLRTDKTRLGYSAVQQALLEVQRCEEGGGKEAGDKADKGDDLLALYDKLFVACNDALDSVRLELRETKKREQSAKSGAAEASLLTLQAALLWQKLHHTVVAQRSSLLGRQR
;
A
#
# COMPACT_ATOMS: atom_id res chain seq x y z
N SER A 1 -79.96 49.45 11.84
CA SER A 1 -78.82 48.70 12.38
C SER A 1 -77.64 48.85 11.43
N SER A 2 -76.99 50.02 11.33
CA SER A 2 -75.90 50.49 12.22
C SER A 2 -74.94 49.33 12.53
N SER A 3 -73.68 49.26 12.08
CA SER A 3 -72.72 50.33 11.77
C SER A 3 -71.70 49.86 10.74
N ARG A 4 -71.58 50.65 9.67
CA ARG A 4 -70.48 50.71 8.70
C ARG A 4 -69.30 51.48 9.30
N THR A 5 -68.07 51.08 9.01
CA THR A 5 -66.87 51.94 9.14
C THR A 5 -66.04 51.76 7.86
N ARG A 6 -66.33 52.57 6.83
CA ARG A 6 -65.51 53.71 6.31
C ARG A 6 -64.16 53.28 5.73
N ILE A 7 -64.07 53.05 4.41
CA ILE A 7 -63.66 53.99 3.34
C ILE A 7 -62.21 54.50 3.48
N ARG A 8 -61.32 53.84 2.71
CA ARG A 8 -60.35 54.35 1.72
C ARG A 8 -59.80 55.78 1.90
N VAL A 9 -58.46 55.95 1.85
CA VAL A 9 -57.68 56.72 0.85
C VAL A 9 -56.18 56.94 1.26
N ARG A 10 -55.28 56.57 0.33
CA ARG A 10 -53.92 57.07 -0.02
C ARG A 10 -52.67 56.93 0.88
N ALA A 11 -51.63 56.44 0.18
CA ALA A 11 -50.28 57.02 -0.04
C ALA A 11 -49.08 56.46 0.75
N MET A 12 -48.23 55.77 -0.02
CA MET A 12 -46.76 55.83 -0.10
C MET A 12 -45.94 56.01 1.18
N ALA A 13 -45.13 55.00 1.49
CA ALA A 13 -43.72 55.15 1.84
C ALA A 13 -43.02 53.81 1.56
N GLU A 14 -42.08 53.83 0.62
CA GLU A 14 -41.01 52.84 0.52
C GLU A 14 -40.17 52.93 1.79
N ASP A 15 -39.85 51.79 2.41
CA ASP A 15 -38.62 51.66 3.19
C ASP A 15 -38.18 50.18 3.15
N GLN A 16 -36.88 50.04 2.96
CA GLN A 16 -36.15 48.85 2.57
C GLN A 16 -36.05 47.86 3.74
N GLU A 17 -36.44 46.60 3.54
CA GLU A 17 -36.07 45.52 4.46
C GLU A 17 -34.85 44.78 3.90
N GLU A 18 -33.80 44.83 4.70
CA GLU A 18 -32.43 44.39 4.45
C GLU A 18 -32.31 42.87 4.29
N ASP A 19 -31.42 42.48 3.36
CA ASP A 19 -30.92 41.12 3.17
C ASP A 19 -30.40 40.50 4.48
N ALA A 20 -31.09 39.49 4.98
CA ALA A 20 -30.55 38.55 5.96
C ALA A 20 -30.03 37.31 5.21
N PRO A 21 -28.73 36.99 5.23
CA PRO A 21 -28.21 35.82 4.56
C PRO A 21 -28.65 34.55 5.30
N MET A 22 -29.34 33.65 4.60
CA MET A 22 -29.56 32.29 5.03
C MET A 22 -28.20 31.65 5.33
N GLN A 23 -27.94 31.39 6.61
CA GLN A 23 -26.84 30.55 7.03
C GLN A 23 -27.14 29.13 6.56
N ASP A 24 -26.47 28.71 5.49
CA ASP A 24 -26.33 27.30 5.13
C ASP A 24 -25.66 26.59 6.31
N ALA A 25 -26.48 25.95 7.14
CA ALA A 25 -26.04 24.98 8.11
C ALA A 25 -25.50 23.78 7.33
N GLN A 26 -24.20 23.79 7.05
CA GLN A 26 -23.46 22.61 6.64
C GLN A 26 -23.56 21.60 7.79
N ASP A 27 -24.36 20.55 7.59
CA ASP A 27 -24.30 19.35 8.41
C ASP A 27 -22.84 18.88 8.46
N PRO A 28 -22.30 18.51 9.63
CA PRO A 28 -20.92 18.06 9.73
C PRO A 28 -20.75 16.82 8.86
N GLU A 29 -19.85 16.89 7.88
CA GLU A 29 -19.40 15.73 7.11
C GLU A 29 -18.95 14.67 8.11
N GLU A 30 -19.75 13.62 8.30
CA GLU A 30 -19.34 12.45 9.07
C GLU A 30 -18.10 11.89 8.36
N GLU A 31 -16.91 12.11 8.95
CA GLU A 31 -15.66 11.48 8.52
C GLU A 31 -15.84 9.96 8.63
N LEU A 32 -16.28 9.34 7.53
CA LEU A 32 -16.49 7.92 7.46
C LEU A 32 -15.13 7.21 7.57
N PRO A 33 -15.03 6.13 8.38
CA PRO A 33 -13.76 5.47 8.64
C PRO A 33 -13.10 4.98 7.35
N GLU A 34 -11.77 5.10 7.29
CA GLU A 34 -10.98 4.60 6.18
C GLU A 34 -11.17 3.09 6.01
N LEU A 35 -11.30 2.68 4.75
CA LEU A 35 -11.53 1.29 4.38
C LEU A 35 -10.21 0.58 4.04
N SER A 36 -9.87 -0.43 4.83
CA SER A 36 -8.74 -1.33 4.53
C SER A 36 -9.19 -2.54 3.69
N LEU A 37 -8.44 -2.82 2.62
CA LEU A 37 -8.63 -4.02 1.80
C LEU A 37 -7.28 -4.48 1.23
N ASP A 38 -6.88 -5.70 1.55
CA ASP A 38 -5.73 -6.35 0.92
C ASP A 38 -6.15 -6.90 -0.46
N ILE A 39 -6.02 -6.06 -1.50
CA ILE A 39 -6.49 -6.34 -2.86
C ILE A 39 -5.65 -7.48 -3.47
N ILE A 40 -4.33 -7.40 -3.35
CA ILE A 40 -3.42 -8.36 -3.98
C ILE A 40 -3.57 -9.75 -3.36
N ASP A 41 -3.63 -9.85 -2.03
CA ASP A 41 -3.86 -11.13 -1.34
C ASP A 41 -5.22 -11.73 -1.73
N LEU A 42 -6.28 -10.91 -1.72
CA LEU A 42 -7.62 -11.36 -2.07
C LEU A 42 -7.69 -11.94 -3.49
N ILE A 43 -7.04 -11.29 -4.46
CA ILE A 43 -6.98 -11.78 -5.85
C ILE A 43 -6.18 -13.08 -5.91
N LYS A 44 -4.96 -13.11 -5.37
CA LYS A 44 -4.06 -14.26 -5.48
C LYS A 44 -4.63 -15.50 -4.80
N THR A 45 -5.19 -15.33 -3.61
CA THR A 45 -5.88 -16.39 -2.89
C THR A 45 -7.10 -16.90 -3.67
N ALA A 46 -7.91 -16.01 -4.24
CA ALA A 46 -9.07 -16.38 -5.05
C ALA A 46 -8.67 -17.11 -6.35
N GLN A 47 -7.62 -16.66 -7.03
CA GLN A 47 -7.11 -17.27 -8.25
C GLN A 47 -6.56 -18.68 -7.97
N ALA A 48 -5.77 -18.85 -6.91
CA ALA A 48 -5.19 -20.14 -6.52
C ALA A 48 -6.27 -21.17 -6.16
N GLN A 49 -7.29 -20.77 -5.38
CA GLN A 49 -8.35 -21.66 -4.91
C GLN A 49 -9.35 -22.06 -6.00
N HIS A 50 -9.57 -21.21 -7.01
CA HIS A 50 -10.69 -21.35 -7.95
C HIS A 50 -10.30 -21.65 -9.39
N GLY A 51 -9.13 -22.27 -9.60
CA GLY A 51 -8.81 -22.96 -10.86
C GLY A 51 -7.53 -22.47 -11.55
N LEU A 52 -6.99 -21.32 -11.18
CA LEU A 52 -5.82 -20.76 -11.87
C LEU A 52 -4.56 -21.59 -11.64
N ARG A 53 -4.48 -22.34 -10.53
CA ARG A 53 -3.43 -23.34 -10.29
C ARG A 53 -3.34 -24.41 -11.38
N HIS A 54 -4.46 -24.68 -12.08
CA HIS A 54 -4.53 -25.62 -13.21
C HIS A 54 -4.74 -24.91 -14.56
N GLY A 55 -4.64 -23.58 -14.58
CA GLY A 55 -4.89 -22.75 -15.77
C GLY A 55 -6.35 -22.67 -16.22
N ASP A 56 -7.32 -23.06 -15.38
CA ASP A 56 -8.74 -23.03 -15.72
C ASP A 56 -9.36 -21.65 -15.46
N TYR A 57 -9.25 -20.78 -16.47
CA TYR A 57 -9.83 -19.44 -16.46
C TYR A 57 -11.38 -19.45 -16.48
N GLY A 58 -12.00 -20.47 -17.07
CA GLY A 58 -13.46 -20.60 -17.15
C GLY A 58 -14.09 -20.84 -15.79
N ARG A 59 -13.46 -21.69 -14.97
CA ARG A 59 -13.86 -21.92 -13.56
C ARG A 59 -13.72 -20.65 -12.72
N TYR A 60 -12.60 -19.94 -12.85
CA TYR A 60 -12.36 -18.70 -12.12
C TYR A 60 -13.38 -17.62 -12.48
N ARG A 61 -13.67 -17.42 -13.77
CA ARG A 61 -14.74 -16.51 -14.27
C ARG A 61 -16.11 -16.83 -13.67
N SER A 62 -16.45 -18.11 -13.59
CA SER A 62 -17.72 -18.60 -13.03
C SER A 62 -17.79 -18.38 -11.51
N TYR A 63 -16.66 -18.50 -10.82
CA TYR A 63 -16.54 -18.10 -9.42
C TYR A 63 -16.74 -16.59 -9.23
N CYS A 64 -16.04 -15.74 -9.99
CA CYS A 64 -16.18 -14.28 -9.90
C CYS A 64 -17.62 -13.83 -10.14
N SER A 65 -18.31 -14.46 -11.10
CA SER A 65 -19.74 -14.18 -11.37
C SER A 65 -20.64 -14.50 -10.18
N ARG A 66 -20.45 -15.67 -9.54
CA ARG A 66 -21.21 -16.07 -8.35
C ARG A 66 -20.88 -15.20 -7.13
N ARG A 67 -19.60 -14.87 -6.92
CA ARG A 67 -19.14 -13.98 -5.85
C ARG A 67 -19.71 -12.58 -6.00
N LEU A 68 -19.67 -12.02 -7.21
CA LEU A 68 -20.27 -10.72 -7.52
C LEU A 68 -21.78 -10.70 -7.26
N HIS A 69 -22.50 -11.76 -7.60
CA HIS A 69 -23.93 -11.87 -7.30
C HIS A 69 -24.19 -11.86 -5.78
N ARG A 70 -23.42 -12.63 -4.99
CA ARG A 70 -23.54 -12.63 -3.53
C ARG A 70 -23.18 -11.29 -2.92
N LEU A 71 -22.09 -10.66 -3.37
CA LEU A 71 -21.68 -9.34 -2.89
C LEU A 71 -22.78 -8.30 -3.12
N ARG A 72 -23.36 -8.23 -4.32
CA ARG A 72 -24.48 -7.31 -4.61
C ARG A 72 -25.70 -7.55 -3.74
N ARG A 73 -25.98 -8.80 -3.38
CA ARG A 73 -27.07 -9.13 -2.45
C ARG A 73 -26.78 -8.65 -1.03
N VAL A 74 -25.55 -8.84 -0.55
CA VAL A 74 -25.13 -8.45 0.80
C VAL A 74 -25.05 -6.93 0.94
N THR A 75 -24.49 -6.24 -0.05
CA THR A 75 -24.32 -4.77 -0.01
C THR A 75 -25.57 -4.00 -0.44
N GLY A 76 -26.65 -4.69 -0.82
CA GLY A 76 -27.87 -4.07 -1.36
C GLY A 76 -27.70 -3.42 -2.75
N CYS A 77 -26.52 -3.50 -3.37
CA CYS A 77 -26.22 -2.96 -4.69
C CYS A 77 -26.76 -3.84 -5.84
N THR A 78 -28.01 -4.28 -5.73
CA THR A 78 -28.68 -5.06 -6.78
C THR A 78 -29.24 -4.15 -7.88
N HIS A 79 -29.19 -4.60 -9.13
CA HIS A 79 -29.67 -3.85 -10.30
C HIS A 79 -31.20 -3.92 -10.51
N GLY A 80 -31.96 -4.10 -9.41
CA GLY A 80 -33.40 -4.33 -9.45
C GLY A 80 -33.80 -5.78 -9.70
N LYS A 81 -35.06 -6.11 -9.39
CA LYS A 81 -35.73 -7.37 -9.75
C LYS A 81 -36.67 -7.08 -10.92
N GLY A 82 -36.31 -7.45 -12.15
CA GLY A 82 -37.12 -7.20 -13.35
C GLY A 82 -36.48 -6.18 -14.30
N ARG A 83 -36.76 -4.89 -14.13
CA ARG A 83 -36.13 -3.83 -14.94
C ARG A 83 -34.73 -3.52 -14.43
N TYR A 84 -33.77 -3.45 -15.37
CA TYR A 84 -32.38 -3.11 -15.07
C TYR A 84 -32.29 -1.66 -14.62
N VAL A 85 -31.84 -1.45 -13.37
CA VAL A 85 -31.48 -0.14 -12.84
C VAL A 85 -29.98 -0.14 -12.57
N LYS A 86 -29.25 0.67 -13.32
CA LYS A 86 -27.81 0.88 -13.06
C LYS A 86 -27.70 1.62 -11.73
N ARG A 87 -27.07 0.98 -10.75
CA ARG A 87 -26.63 1.63 -9.51
C ARG A 87 -25.14 1.91 -9.68
N PRO A 88 -24.73 3.14 -10.03
CA PRO A 88 -23.33 3.50 -9.99
C PRO A 88 -22.84 3.44 -8.54
N LEU A 89 -21.58 3.03 -8.37
CA LEU A 89 -20.90 3.12 -7.08
C LEU A 89 -20.24 4.49 -7.07
N GLU A 90 -20.94 5.47 -6.52
CA GLU A 90 -20.37 6.78 -6.23
C GLU A 90 -19.62 6.73 -4.90
N PRO A 91 -18.56 7.53 -4.72
CA PRO A 91 -17.71 7.50 -3.52
C PRO A 91 -18.51 7.72 -2.23
N GLU A 92 -19.53 8.58 -2.26
CA GLU A 92 -20.46 8.85 -1.14
C GLU A 92 -21.24 7.60 -0.69
N SER A 93 -21.53 6.67 -1.63
CA SER A 93 -22.28 5.45 -1.35
C SER A 93 -21.42 4.35 -0.73
N VAL A 94 -20.09 4.51 -0.70
CA VAL A 94 -19.17 3.50 -0.16
C VAL A 94 -19.11 3.64 1.35
N ARG A 95 -19.68 2.68 2.06
CA ARG A 95 -19.69 2.59 3.54
C ARG A 95 -19.03 1.32 4.07
N ASP A 96 -18.80 0.33 3.20
CA ASP A 96 -18.26 -0.98 3.57
C ASP A 96 -17.17 -1.41 2.57
N ALA A 97 -16.07 -2.00 3.05
CA ALA A 97 -15.00 -2.57 2.24
C ALA A 97 -15.54 -3.61 1.24
N ARG A 98 -16.68 -4.25 1.54
CA ARG A 98 -17.35 -5.16 0.60
C ARG A 98 -17.85 -4.50 -0.67
N GLN A 99 -18.11 -3.19 -0.65
CA GLN A 99 -18.50 -2.44 -1.83
C GLN A 99 -17.28 -2.17 -2.73
N LEU A 100 -16.08 -1.98 -2.17
CA LEU A 100 -14.82 -1.90 -2.94
C LEU A 100 -14.51 -3.23 -3.66
N MET A 101 -14.90 -4.36 -3.08
CA MET A 101 -14.78 -5.67 -3.77
C MET A 101 -15.64 -5.78 -5.04
N LEU A 102 -16.69 -4.98 -5.22
CA LEU A 102 -17.57 -5.05 -6.40
C LEU A 102 -16.85 -4.68 -7.72
N PRO A 103 -16.23 -3.49 -7.85
CA PRO A 103 -15.46 -3.15 -9.04
C PRO A 103 -14.27 -4.09 -9.23
N LEU A 104 -13.62 -4.52 -8.14
CA LEU A 104 -12.54 -5.51 -8.18
C LEU A 104 -12.96 -6.82 -8.86
N PHE A 105 -14.03 -7.48 -8.39
CA PHE A 105 -14.51 -8.72 -9.01
C PHE A 105 -15.15 -8.50 -10.40
N CYS A 106 -15.58 -7.27 -10.73
CA CYS A 106 -15.98 -6.93 -12.10
C CYS A 106 -14.77 -6.91 -13.05
N ALA A 107 -13.65 -6.34 -12.62
CA ALA A 107 -12.39 -6.33 -13.35
C ALA A 107 -11.84 -7.77 -13.51
N GLU A 108 -11.72 -8.53 -12.41
CA GLU A 108 -11.22 -9.91 -12.43
C GLU A 108 -12.05 -10.83 -13.35
N ARG A 109 -13.37 -10.68 -13.36
CA ARG A 109 -14.23 -11.47 -14.27
C ARG A 109 -13.98 -11.13 -15.75
N ALA A 110 -13.76 -9.85 -16.06
CA ALA A 110 -13.48 -9.41 -17.43
C ALA A 110 -12.09 -9.87 -17.88
N TRP A 111 -11.09 -9.75 -17.00
CA TRP A 111 -9.73 -10.24 -17.22
C TRP A 111 -9.68 -11.76 -17.41
N ALA A 112 -10.34 -12.53 -16.52
CA ALA A 112 -10.40 -13.99 -16.64
C ALA A 112 -11.05 -14.43 -17.96
N PHE A 113 -12.05 -13.69 -18.43
CA PHE A 113 -12.67 -13.98 -19.72
C PHE A 113 -11.72 -13.66 -20.89
N ALA A 114 -10.99 -12.55 -20.83
CA ALA A 114 -9.97 -12.25 -21.83
C ALA A 114 -8.88 -13.32 -21.89
N MET A 115 -8.40 -13.80 -20.74
CA MET A 115 -7.38 -14.85 -20.67
C MET A 115 -7.90 -16.21 -21.16
N GLN A 116 -9.17 -16.52 -20.89
CA GLN A 116 -9.83 -17.69 -21.50
C GLN A 116 -9.81 -17.58 -23.03
N LEU A 117 -10.22 -16.44 -23.58
CA LEU A 117 -10.19 -16.22 -25.03
C LEU A 117 -8.77 -16.30 -25.59
N LYS A 118 -7.77 -15.77 -24.86
CA LYS A 118 -6.37 -15.82 -25.28
C LYS A 118 -5.89 -17.25 -25.41
N ARG A 119 -6.31 -18.13 -24.49
CA ARG A 119 -5.99 -19.56 -24.52
C ARG A 119 -6.69 -20.29 -25.66
N GLU A 120 -7.97 -19.98 -25.89
CA GLU A 120 -8.77 -20.58 -26.97
C GLU A 120 -8.32 -20.10 -28.37
N ASN A 121 -7.85 -18.85 -28.49
CA ASN A 121 -7.38 -18.26 -29.74
C ASN A 121 -5.91 -18.62 -30.05
N THR A 122 -5.60 -19.92 -30.12
CA THR A 122 -4.24 -20.39 -30.42
C THR A 122 -3.80 -20.03 -31.85
N GLN A 123 -4.75 -19.86 -32.79
CA GLN A 123 -4.49 -19.56 -34.20
C GLN A 123 -4.43 -18.06 -34.53
N GLN A 124 -4.46 -17.17 -33.51
CA GLN A 124 -4.40 -15.71 -33.68
C GLN A 124 -5.41 -15.17 -34.71
N GLU A 125 -6.63 -15.67 -34.68
CA GLU A 125 -7.69 -15.15 -35.53
C GLU A 125 -8.05 -13.71 -35.11
N ALA A 126 -8.26 -12.82 -36.09
CA ALA A 126 -8.53 -11.41 -35.84
C ALA A 126 -9.84 -11.14 -35.08
N ARG A 127 -10.90 -11.92 -35.35
CA ARG A 127 -12.23 -11.75 -34.72
C ARG A 127 -12.21 -11.99 -33.20
N PRO A 128 -11.74 -13.15 -32.69
CA PRO A 128 -11.61 -13.36 -31.25
C PRO A 128 -10.61 -12.41 -30.60
N HIS A 129 -9.59 -11.93 -31.32
CA HIS A 129 -8.66 -10.92 -30.83
C HIS A 129 -9.37 -9.59 -30.48
N TYR A 130 -10.27 -9.09 -31.34
CA TYR A 130 -11.08 -7.90 -30.98
C TYR A 130 -11.96 -8.13 -29.74
N HIS A 131 -12.53 -9.33 -29.59
CA HIS A 131 -13.31 -9.65 -28.39
C HIS A 131 -12.44 -9.66 -27.13
N LEU A 132 -11.24 -10.24 -27.21
CA LEU A 132 -10.25 -10.25 -26.14
C LEU A 132 -9.88 -8.82 -25.72
N LEU A 133 -9.52 -7.97 -26.69
CA LEU A 133 -9.18 -6.56 -26.43
C LEU A 133 -10.32 -5.80 -25.76
N ALA A 134 -11.55 -6.00 -26.22
CA ALA A 134 -12.73 -5.39 -25.61
C ALA A 134 -12.95 -5.87 -24.16
N ARG A 135 -12.61 -7.12 -23.84
CA ARG A 135 -12.68 -7.65 -22.46
C ARG A 135 -11.58 -7.09 -21.57
N LEU A 136 -10.35 -6.97 -22.05
CA LEU A 136 -9.26 -6.35 -21.29
C LEU A 136 -9.49 -4.86 -21.07
N ALA A 137 -9.95 -4.12 -22.09
CA ALA A 137 -10.29 -2.71 -21.95
C ALA A 137 -11.35 -2.51 -20.87
N LYS A 138 -12.38 -3.37 -20.86
CA LYS A 138 -13.38 -3.37 -19.79
C LYS A 138 -12.78 -3.67 -18.41
N ALA A 139 -11.81 -4.58 -18.31
CA ALA A 139 -11.13 -4.85 -17.04
C ALA A 139 -10.37 -3.61 -16.53
N ALA A 140 -9.65 -2.93 -17.42
CA ALA A 140 -8.94 -1.68 -17.13
C ALA A 140 -9.87 -0.54 -16.71
N GLU A 141 -11.05 -0.40 -17.33
CA GLU A 141 -12.06 0.58 -16.91
C GLU A 141 -12.57 0.32 -15.48
N TRP A 142 -12.77 -0.95 -15.11
CA TRP A 142 -13.22 -1.30 -13.75
C TRP A 142 -12.11 -1.12 -12.71
N SER A 143 -10.86 -1.42 -13.06
CA SER A 143 -9.72 -1.17 -12.16
C SER A 143 -9.43 0.32 -11.99
N ALA A 144 -9.60 1.13 -13.02
CA ALA A 144 -9.52 2.60 -12.91
C ALA A 144 -10.58 3.16 -11.94
N LYS A 145 -11.82 2.66 -12.05
CA LYS A 145 -12.91 3.02 -11.12
C LYS A 145 -12.60 2.58 -9.69
N LEU A 146 -12.00 1.40 -9.50
CA LEU A 146 -11.57 0.94 -8.18
C LEU A 146 -10.51 1.90 -7.61
N ALA A 147 -9.48 2.26 -8.40
CA ALA A 147 -8.43 3.16 -7.95
C ALA A 147 -8.96 4.56 -7.59
N ALA A 148 -9.91 5.10 -8.37
CA ALA A 148 -10.56 6.36 -8.06
C ALA A 148 -11.34 6.30 -6.73
N LEU A 149 -12.10 5.22 -6.49
CA LEU A 149 -12.82 5.02 -5.23
C LEU A 149 -11.89 4.83 -4.03
N CYS A 150 -10.76 4.13 -4.21
CA CYS A 150 -9.78 3.95 -3.15
C CYS A 150 -9.04 5.25 -2.81
N ALA A 151 -8.81 6.13 -3.78
CA ALA A 151 -8.14 7.40 -3.55
C ALA A 151 -8.91 8.34 -2.62
N GLU A 152 -10.24 8.23 -2.58
CA GLU A 152 -11.10 9.09 -1.76
C GLU A 152 -11.50 8.45 -0.42
N ARG A 153 -11.64 7.12 -0.36
CA ARG A 153 -12.30 6.44 0.77
C ARG A 153 -11.48 5.34 1.45
N ALA A 154 -10.32 4.97 0.92
CA ALA A 154 -9.55 3.84 1.42
C ALA A 154 -8.25 4.28 2.09
N ASP A 155 -7.74 3.43 2.98
CA ASP A 155 -6.41 3.59 3.58
C ASP A 155 -5.35 3.78 2.49
N GLN A 156 -4.29 4.53 2.79
CA GLN A 156 -3.22 4.81 1.83
C GLN A 156 -2.57 3.53 1.27
N ARG A 157 -2.46 2.47 2.08
CA ARG A 157 -2.00 1.15 1.62
C ARG A 157 -2.92 0.59 0.52
N THR A 158 -4.22 0.62 0.75
CA THR A 158 -5.24 0.14 -0.21
C THR A 158 -5.26 0.99 -1.48
N ASP A 159 -5.04 2.31 -1.37
CA ASP A 159 -4.87 3.22 -2.53
C ASP A 159 -3.68 2.80 -3.41
N LEU A 160 -2.52 2.52 -2.79
CA LEU A 160 -1.33 2.06 -3.52
C LEU A 160 -1.55 0.69 -4.18
N GLU A 161 -2.17 -0.27 -3.48
CA GLU A 161 -2.50 -1.56 -4.08
C GLU A 161 -3.49 -1.44 -5.25
N ALA A 162 -4.50 -0.57 -5.12
CA ALA A 162 -5.47 -0.32 -6.18
C ALA A 162 -4.80 0.31 -7.41
N LYS A 163 -3.84 1.22 -7.20
CA LYS A 163 -3.02 1.82 -8.27
C LYS A 163 -2.15 0.78 -8.97
N ALA A 164 -1.44 -0.06 -8.22
CA ALA A 164 -0.64 -1.14 -8.78
C ALA A 164 -1.50 -2.10 -9.62
N TYR A 165 -2.66 -2.51 -9.09
CA TYR A 165 -3.59 -3.37 -9.81
C TYR A 165 -4.17 -2.70 -11.07
N SER A 166 -4.48 -1.41 -11.01
CA SER A 166 -4.95 -0.66 -12.17
C SER A 166 -3.87 -0.55 -13.25
N ALA A 167 -2.62 -0.26 -12.86
CA ALA A 167 -1.49 -0.21 -13.77
C ALA A 167 -1.24 -1.57 -14.43
N PHE A 168 -1.34 -2.68 -13.69
CA PHE A 168 -1.24 -4.03 -14.24
C PHE A 168 -2.29 -4.30 -15.32
N MET A 169 -3.55 -3.94 -15.07
CA MET A 169 -4.64 -4.13 -16.04
C MET A 169 -4.48 -3.26 -17.30
N HIS A 170 -4.04 -2.01 -17.15
CA HIS A 170 -3.74 -1.13 -18.29
C HIS A 170 -2.52 -1.61 -19.09
N GLY A 171 -1.48 -2.11 -18.40
CA GLY A 171 -0.31 -2.71 -19.03
C GLY A 171 -0.70 -3.89 -19.92
N ASN A 172 -1.57 -4.78 -19.45
CA ASN A 172 -2.09 -5.89 -20.25
C ASN A 172 -2.88 -5.43 -21.49
N VAL A 173 -3.68 -4.36 -21.40
CA VAL A 173 -4.38 -3.81 -22.57
C VAL A 173 -3.39 -3.24 -23.59
N ALA A 174 -2.38 -2.50 -23.14
CA ALA A 174 -1.38 -1.90 -24.00
C ALA A 174 -0.50 -2.95 -24.68
N LEU A 175 -0.16 -4.02 -23.96
CA LEU A 175 0.61 -5.16 -24.45
C LEU A 175 -0.10 -5.84 -25.64
N GLU A 176 -1.38 -6.18 -25.49
CA GLU A 176 -2.15 -6.83 -26.57
C GLU A 176 -2.47 -5.87 -27.73
N ARG A 177 -2.31 -4.55 -27.54
CA ARG A 177 -2.39 -3.53 -28.60
C ARG A 177 -1.06 -3.29 -29.29
N GLU A 178 0.00 -3.99 -28.89
CA GLU A 178 1.37 -3.81 -29.38
C GLU A 178 1.94 -2.39 -29.11
N ASN A 179 1.34 -1.67 -28.15
CA ASN A 179 1.83 -0.36 -27.73
C ASN A 179 2.84 -0.54 -26.59
N TRP A 180 4.11 -0.78 -26.96
CA TRP A 180 5.18 -1.16 -26.02
C TRP A 180 5.53 -0.08 -24.99
N ALA A 181 5.58 1.19 -25.39
CA ALA A 181 5.95 2.30 -24.50
C ALA A 181 4.97 2.48 -23.30
N PRO A 182 3.64 2.64 -23.51
CA PRO A 182 2.71 2.75 -22.40
C PRO A 182 2.57 1.44 -21.59
N ALA A 183 2.76 0.28 -22.24
CA ALA A 183 2.78 -1.01 -21.54
C ALA A 183 3.94 -1.08 -20.54
N LEU A 184 5.15 -0.72 -20.98
CA LEU A 184 6.36 -0.71 -20.16
C LEU A 184 6.22 0.26 -18.97
N ALA A 185 5.70 1.46 -19.18
CA ALA A 185 5.47 2.42 -18.08
C ALA A 185 4.51 1.87 -17.02
N SER A 186 3.41 1.24 -17.46
CA SER A 186 2.39 0.67 -16.56
C SER A 186 2.93 -0.54 -15.78
N PHE A 187 3.70 -1.41 -16.43
CA PHE A 187 4.31 -2.57 -15.78
C PHE A 187 5.44 -2.18 -14.83
N LYS A 188 6.30 -1.23 -15.22
CA LYS A 188 7.31 -0.66 -14.30
C LYS A 188 6.64 -0.04 -13.07
N SER A 189 5.57 0.73 -13.23
CA SER A 189 4.81 1.30 -12.10
C SER A 189 4.23 0.23 -11.19
N THR A 190 3.71 -0.88 -11.74
CA THR A 190 3.23 -2.02 -10.94
C THR A 190 4.37 -2.64 -10.15
N ALA A 191 5.51 -2.88 -10.80
CA ALA A 191 6.68 -3.50 -10.19
C ALA A 191 7.24 -2.62 -9.06
N THR A 192 7.43 -1.32 -9.29
CA THR A 192 7.97 -0.40 -8.26
C THR A 192 7.06 -0.31 -7.05
N ILE A 193 5.74 -0.17 -7.23
CA ILE A 193 4.81 -0.12 -6.11
C ILE A 193 4.85 -1.44 -5.32
N CYS A 194 4.87 -2.59 -6.00
CA CYS A 194 4.94 -3.89 -5.32
C CYS A 194 6.28 -4.09 -4.59
N THR A 195 7.40 -3.68 -5.16
CA THR A 195 8.71 -3.81 -4.50
C THR A 195 8.80 -2.92 -3.26
N GLU A 196 8.23 -1.71 -3.31
CA GLU A 196 8.21 -0.83 -2.14
C GLU A 196 7.25 -1.36 -1.07
N LEU A 197 6.03 -1.78 -1.43
CA LEU A 197 5.10 -2.43 -0.49
C LEU A 197 5.69 -3.69 0.15
N ALA A 198 6.51 -4.45 -0.57
CA ALA A 198 7.22 -5.62 -0.04
C ALA A 198 8.28 -5.27 1.02
N ARG A 199 8.83 -4.05 1.03
CA ARG A 199 9.76 -3.58 2.07
C ARG A 199 9.05 -3.22 3.37
N VAL A 200 7.81 -2.74 3.26
CA VAL A 200 7.04 -2.22 4.40
C VAL A 200 6.26 -3.31 5.15
N THR A 201 5.82 -4.32 4.42
CA THR A 201 4.83 -5.29 4.92
C THR A 201 5.47 -6.50 5.61
N MET A 202 4.64 -7.22 6.39
CA MET A 202 5.05 -8.44 7.08
C MET A 202 5.56 -9.50 6.11
N ALA A 203 6.42 -10.41 6.58
CA ALA A 203 7.15 -11.36 5.73
C ALA A 203 6.27 -12.19 4.78
N GLU A 204 5.05 -12.58 5.19
CA GLU A 204 4.11 -13.35 4.35
C GLU A 204 3.52 -12.50 3.22
N GLN A 205 3.09 -11.27 3.53
CA GLN A 205 2.54 -10.34 2.53
C GLN A 205 3.64 -9.84 1.58
N ALA A 206 4.86 -9.64 2.09
CA ALA A 206 6.03 -9.30 1.29
C ALA A 206 6.35 -10.36 0.22
N ALA A 207 6.16 -11.65 0.53
CA ALA A 207 6.35 -12.72 -0.43
C ALA A 207 5.35 -12.65 -1.60
N LEU A 208 4.09 -12.28 -1.32
CA LEU A 208 3.05 -12.10 -2.35
C LEU A 208 3.38 -10.95 -3.29
N TYR A 209 3.81 -9.80 -2.78
CA TYR A 209 4.20 -8.67 -3.64
C TYR A 209 5.44 -8.98 -4.49
N LYS A 210 6.43 -9.68 -3.93
CA LYS A 210 7.60 -10.16 -4.69
C LYS A 210 7.18 -11.13 -5.80
N GLN A 211 6.21 -12.01 -5.54
CA GLN A 211 5.65 -12.88 -6.56
C GLN A 211 4.99 -12.07 -7.69
N VAL A 212 4.17 -11.06 -7.36
CA VAL A 212 3.53 -10.19 -8.38
C VAL A 212 4.58 -9.45 -9.21
N ALA A 213 5.62 -8.89 -8.58
CA ALA A 213 6.70 -8.23 -9.30
C ALA A 213 7.42 -9.19 -10.25
N ALA A 214 7.71 -10.42 -9.81
CA ALA A 214 8.33 -11.45 -10.63
C ALA A 214 7.44 -11.93 -11.80
N GLU A 215 6.11 -11.90 -11.66
CA GLU A 215 5.19 -12.23 -12.76
C GLU A 215 5.15 -11.16 -13.86
N VAL A 216 5.33 -9.88 -13.48
CA VAL A 216 5.34 -8.75 -14.42
C VAL A 216 6.68 -8.62 -15.14
N GLU A 217 7.77 -9.07 -14.51
CA GLU A 217 9.14 -8.94 -15.00
C GLU A 217 9.35 -9.47 -16.45
N PRO A 218 8.87 -10.67 -16.86
CA PRO A 218 8.99 -11.11 -18.26
C PRO A 218 8.31 -10.17 -19.25
N SER A 219 7.18 -9.55 -18.87
CA SER A 219 6.47 -8.61 -19.73
C SER A 219 7.22 -7.29 -19.88
N ILE A 220 7.94 -6.84 -18.84
CA ILE A 220 8.82 -5.67 -18.90
C ILE A 220 9.95 -5.92 -19.89
N ARG A 221 10.65 -7.06 -19.78
CA ARG A 221 11.74 -7.43 -20.70
C ARG A 221 11.27 -7.56 -22.13
N PHE A 222 10.09 -8.13 -22.35
CA PHE A 222 9.52 -8.24 -23.69
C PHE A 222 9.19 -6.87 -24.28
N CYS A 223 8.59 -5.96 -23.50
CA CYS A 223 8.30 -4.61 -23.96
C CYS A 223 9.57 -3.79 -24.23
N SER A 224 10.59 -3.89 -23.36
CA SER A 224 11.86 -3.17 -23.55
C SER A 224 12.61 -3.67 -24.79
N TYR A 225 12.65 -4.99 -25.00
CA TYR A 225 13.24 -5.59 -26.19
C TYR A 225 12.55 -5.11 -27.48
N ASN A 226 11.23 -5.15 -27.54
CA ASN A 226 10.49 -4.70 -28.73
C ASN A 226 10.64 -3.20 -28.97
N LEU A 227 10.73 -2.39 -27.91
CA LEU A 227 10.95 -0.96 -28.03
C LEU A 227 12.35 -0.64 -28.60
N ARG A 228 13.40 -1.31 -28.10
CA ARG A 228 14.77 -1.20 -28.65
C ARG A 228 14.83 -1.61 -30.11
N ARG A 229 14.16 -2.73 -30.46
CA ARG A 229 14.07 -3.21 -31.85
C ARG A 229 13.37 -2.22 -32.79
N LEU A 230 12.34 -1.50 -32.31
CA LEU A 230 11.64 -0.47 -33.10
C LEU A 230 12.43 0.84 -33.18
N GLY A 231 13.27 1.13 -32.18
CA GLY A 231 14.11 2.33 -32.08
C GLY A 231 15.38 2.30 -32.94
N GLY A 232 15.71 1.16 -33.57
CA GLY A 232 16.86 1.05 -34.49
C GLY A 232 18.23 0.97 -33.81
N GLU A 233 18.29 0.76 -32.50
CA GLU A 233 19.55 0.44 -31.81
C GLU A 233 19.91 -1.02 -32.04
N GLU A 234 21.15 -1.26 -32.50
CA GLU A 234 21.67 -2.62 -32.63
C GLU A 234 21.69 -3.30 -31.26
N VAL A 235 21.20 -4.54 -31.22
CA VAL A 235 21.09 -5.36 -30.01
C VAL A 235 22.51 -5.77 -29.60
N SER A 236 23.19 -4.95 -28.80
CA SER A 236 24.27 -5.45 -27.95
C SER A 236 23.63 -6.20 -26.78
N ASP A 237 23.82 -7.51 -26.80
CA ASP A 237 23.36 -8.47 -25.81
C ASP A 237 24.22 -8.31 -24.53
N GLU A 238 24.09 -7.17 -23.87
CA GLU A 238 24.69 -6.94 -22.57
C GLU A 238 23.64 -6.40 -21.61
N THR A 239 23.67 -7.03 -20.44
CA THR A 239 22.82 -6.91 -19.28
C THR A 239 22.73 -5.48 -18.75
N ASP A 240 21.95 -4.62 -19.39
CA ASP A 240 21.52 -3.37 -18.77
C ASP A 240 20.32 -3.63 -17.86
N ALA A 241 20.72 -3.98 -16.64
CA ALA A 241 20.20 -3.57 -15.36
C ALA A 241 18.89 -2.74 -15.38
N MET A 242 18.06 -3.06 -14.38
CA MET A 242 17.03 -2.21 -13.80
C MET A 242 17.59 -0.86 -13.31
N GLY A 243 18.11 -0.02 -14.21
CA GLY A 243 18.69 1.28 -13.93
C GLY A 243 18.14 2.30 -14.90
N ASP A 244 17.63 3.39 -14.32
CA ASP A 244 17.45 4.72 -14.91
C ASP A 244 17.10 4.79 -16.40
N ASP A 245 15.81 5.00 -16.65
CA ASP A 245 15.33 5.91 -17.71
C ASP A 245 13.81 5.99 -17.60
N VAL A 246 13.33 6.86 -16.72
CA VAL A 246 11.93 7.34 -16.69
C VAL A 246 11.90 8.77 -16.14
N ASP A 247 12.60 9.68 -16.83
CA ASP A 247 12.56 11.13 -16.57
C ASP A 247 11.15 11.73 -16.78
N GLY A 248 10.25 11.02 -17.48
CA GLY A 248 8.86 11.46 -17.68
C GLY A 248 7.90 11.16 -16.53
N LEU A 249 8.34 10.42 -15.49
CA LEU A 249 7.50 10.03 -14.36
C LEU A 249 7.92 10.69 -13.04
N ALA A 250 8.82 11.67 -13.04
CA ALA A 250 9.35 12.28 -11.82
C ALA A 250 8.25 12.88 -10.92
N GLY A 251 7.33 13.68 -11.48
CA GLY A 251 6.26 14.32 -10.68
C GLY A 251 5.21 13.35 -10.12
N ALA A 252 4.86 12.30 -10.86
CA ALA A 252 3.95 11.25 -10.37
C ALA A 252 4.67 10.29 -9.41
N SER A 253 5.96 10.06 -9.63
CA SER A 253 6.84 9.29 -8.73
C SER A 253 7.00 10.00 -7.40
N ASP A 254 7.09 11.33 -7.35
CA ASP A 254 7.25 12.07 -6.09
C ASP A 254 5.98 12.05 -5.24
N ILE A 255 4.79 12.12 -5.85
CA ILE A 255 3.50 11.94 -5.15
C ILE A 255 3.34 10.48 -4.68
N LEU A 256 3.82 9.51 -5.47
CA LEU A 256 3.81 8.11 -5.06
C LEU A 256 4.81 7.85 -3.93
N ARG A 257 6.01 8.45 -3.99
CA ARG A 257 7.05 8.39 -2.96
C ARG A 257 6.57 8.99 -1.64
N SER A 258 5.91 10.14 -1.67
CA SER A 258 5.36 10.75 -0.46
C SER A 258 4.24 9.91 0.16
N LYS A 259 3.32 9.35 -0.64
CA LYS A 259 2.32 8.39 -0.16
C LYS A 259 2.95 7.11 0.40
N LEU A 260 4.02 6.62 -0.22
CA LEU A 260 4.77 5.46 0.27
C LEU A 260 5.44 5.75 1.62
N GLU A 261 6.02 6.94 1.78
CA GLU A 261 6.62 7.38 3.05
C GLU A 261 5.57 7.53 4.16
N GLN A 262 4.37 8.00 3.83
CA GLN A 262 3.25 8.06 4.77
C GLN A 262 2.80 6.65 5.21
N VAL A 263 2.66 5.70 4.27
CA VAL A 263 2.36 4.29 4.61
C VAL A 263 3.47 3.65 5.46
N LEU A 264 4.74 3.98 5.19
CA LEU A 264 5.88 3.58 6.03
C LEU A 264 5.76 4.13 7.45
N ALA A 265 5.37 5.40 7.60
CA ALA A 265 5.19 6.02 8.91
C ALA A 265 4.00 5.41 9.67
N GLU A 266 2.87 5.17 9.00
CA GLU A 266 1.66 4.58 9.60
C GLU A 266 1.87 3.13 10.02
N THR A 267 2.57 2.32 9.21
CA THR A 267 2.87 0.93 9.57
C THR A 267 3.85 0.85 10.74
N ARG A 268 4.85 1.74 10.81
CA ARG A 268 5.72 1.89 11.98
C ARG A 268 4.93 2.34 13.21
N ALA A 269 3.98 3.26 13.06
CA ALA A 269 3.10 3.70 14.14
C ALA A 269 2.23 2.55 14.67
N LYS A 270 1.57 1.79 13.80
CA LYS A 270 0.75 0.61 14.17
C LYS A 270 1.59 -0.49 14.85
N GLN A 271 2.82 -0.71 14.41
CA GLN A 271 3.76 -1.63 15.08
C GLN A 271 4.17 -1.11 16.45
N ALA A 272 4.44 0.18 16.58
CA ALA A 272 4.78 0.81 17.86
C ALA A 272 3.59 0.85 18.85
N GLU A 273 2.36 0.99 18.38
CA GLU A 273 1.16 0.93 19.21
C GLU A 273 0.95 -0.45 19.84
N SER A 274 1.34 -1.52 19.14
CA SER A 274 1.29 -2.89 19.68
C SER A 274 2.33 -3.14 20.80
N LEU A 275 3.34 -2.28 20.92
CA LEU A 275 4.42 -2.37 21.92
C LEU A 275 4.12 -1.46 23.12
N THR A 276 3.10 -1.82 23.91
CA THR A 276 2.73 -1.07 25.12
C THR A 276 3.60 -1.41 26.35
N GLU A 277 4.10 -2.64 26.42
CA GLU A 277 4.93 -3.12 27.54
C GLU A 277 6.17 -3.83 26.99
N VAL A 278 7.34 -3.47 27.53
CA VAL A 278 8.61 -4.13 27.20
C VAL A 278 9.17 -4.80 28.45
N VAL A 279 9.60 -6.05 28.32
CA VAL A 279 10.32 -6.75 29.39
C VAL A 279 11.82 -6.51 29.20
N VAL A 280 12.41 -5.69 30.07
CA VAL A 280 13.85 -5.47 30.11
C VAL A 280 14.38 -6.07 31.40
N LEU A 281 15.32 -7.03 31.31
CA LEU A 281 15.94 -7.70 32.47
C LEU A 281 14.93 -8.33 33.47
N GLY A 282 13.77 -8.76 32.98
CA GLY A 282 12.70 -9.34 33.82
C GLY A 282 11.73 -8.32 34.42
N GLU A 283 11.99 -7.01 34.26
CA GLU A 283 11.07 -5.94 34.66
C GLU A 283 10.19 -5.50 33.49
N ARG A 284 8.88 -5.34 33.74
CA ARG A 284 7.92 -4.82 32.76
C ARG A 284 7.93 -3.30 32.81
N ILE A 285 8.46 -2.68 31.76
CA ILE A 285 8.52 -1.23 31.62
C ILE A 285 7.41 -0.79 30.66
N PRO A 286 6.41 -0.01 31.12
CA PRO A 286 5.40 0.56 30.24
C PRO A 286 6.00 1.72 29.44
N LEU A 287 6.01 1.60 28.11
CA LEU A 287 6.45 2.68 27.23
C LEU A 287 5.30 3.68 27.07
N ARG A 288 5.39 4.82 27.76
CA ARG A 288 4.30 5.81 27.81
C ARG A 288 4.22 6.72 26.59
N THR A 289 5.31 6.87 25.83
CA THR A 289 5.37 7.85 24.74
C THR A 289 5.51 7.16 23.39
N ASP A 290 4.87 7.71 22.38
CA ASP A 290 4.89 7.19 21.01
C ASP A 290 6.29 7.18 20.42
N LYS A 291 7.11 8.18 20.78
CA LYS A 291 8.49 8.32 20.29
C LYS A 291 9.43 7.23 20.81
N THR A 292 9.35 6.88 22.09
CA THR A 292 10.15 5.77 22.64
C THR A 292 9.65 4.41 22.17
N ARG A 293 8.33 4.26 21.93
CA ARG A 293 7.76 3.07 21.29
C ARG A 293 8.27 2.87 19.87
N LEU A 294 8.24 3.91 19.04
CA LEU A 294 8.77 3.88 17.67
C LEU A 294 10.27 3.57 17.65
N GLY A 295 11.06 4.26 18.48
CA GLY A 295 12.50 4.03 18.57
C GLY A 295 12.83 2.61 19.02
N TYR A 296 12.15 2.10 20.06
CA TYR A 296 12.39 0.74 20.55
C TYR A 296 11.94 -0.34 19.54
N SER A 297 10.81 -0.13 18.84
CA SER A 297 10.36 -1.00 17.75
C SER A 297 11.40 -1.08 16.63
N ALA A 298 12.01 0.05 16.25
CA ALA A 298 13.04 0.09 15.23
C ALA A 298 14.30 -0.70 15.66
N VAL A 299 14.70 -0.60 16.93
CA VAL A 299 15.79 -1.40 17.49
C VAL A 299 15.46 -2.90 17.43
N GLN A 300 14.25 -3.30 17.84
CA GLN A 300 13.82 -4.71 17.78
C GLN A 300 13.81 -5.26 16.36
N GLN A 301 13.34 -4.48 15.38
CA GLN A 301 13.37 -4.87 13.96
C GLN A 301 14.79 -5.04 13.44
N ALA A 302 15.67 -4.08 13.71
CA ALA A 302 17.07 -4.16 13.31
C ALA A 302 17.79 -5.35 13.96
N LEU A 303 17.48 -5.67 15.23
CA LEU A 303 18.02 -6.86 15.90
C LEU A 303 17.56 -8.16 15.23
N LEU A 304 16.28 -8.26 14.85
CA LEU A 304 15.76 -9.42 14.12
C LEU A 304 16.42 -9.57 12.74
N GLU A 305 16.68 -8.46 12.04
CA GLU A 305 17.39 -8.49 10.75
C GLU A 305 18.83 -9.00 10.91
N VAL A 306 19.56 -8.51 11.93
CA VAL A 306 20.92 -8.98 12.23
C VAL A 306 20.91 -10.47 12.58
N GLN A 307 19.99 -10.92 13.45
CA GLN A 307 19.86 -12.35 13.81
C GLN A 307 19.58 -13.23 12.60
N ARG A 308 18.69 -12.81 11.69
CA ARG A 308 18.38 -13.57 10.47
C ARG A 308 19.59 -13.71 9.55
N CYS A 309 20.43 -12.69 9.46
CA CYS A 309 21.67 -12.75 8.69
C CYS A 309 22.72 -13.65 9.36
N GLU A 310 22.79 -13.68 10.70
CA GLU A 310 23.68 -14.58 11.43
C GLU A 310 23.24 -16.06 11.31
N GLU A 311 21.94 -16.34 11.40
CA GLU A 311 21.38 -17.70 11.28
C GLU A 311 21.37 -18.23 9.83
N GLY A 312 21.20 -17.34 8.84
CA GLY A 312 21.31 -17.66 7.42
C GLY A 312 22.73 -18.06 6.97
N GLY A 313 23.74 -17.82 7.81
CA GLY A 313 25.16 -18.12 7.55
C GLY A 313 25.52 -19.62 7.49
N GLY A 314 24.57 -20.53 7.67
CA GLY A 314 24.80 -21.98 7.66
C GLY A 314 24.83 -22.66 6.29
N LYS A 315 24.30 -22.04 5.22
CA LYS A 315 24.17 -22.69 3.91
C LYS A 315 24.42 -21.71 2.77
N GLU A 316 25.57 -21.87 2.11
CA GLU A 316 25.95 -21.46 0.75
C GLU A 316 27.29 -20.69 0.70
N ALA A 317 28.28 -21.41 0.19
CA ALA A 317 29.70 -21.09 0.14
C ALA A 317 30.12 -20.31 -1.14
N GLY A 318 29.27 -19.40 -1.63
CA GLY A 318 29.61 -18.42 -2.67
C GLY A 318 29.69 -17.01 -2.08
N ASP A 319 30.77 -16.28 -2.40
CA ASP A 319 31.14 -14.90 -2.04
C ASP A 319 30.94 -14.46 -0.58
N LYS A 320 32.03 -14.53 0.20
CA LYS A 320 32.09 -14.12 1.61
C LYS A 320 32.50 -12.65 1.80
N ALA A 321 33.03 -11.98 0.77
CA ALA A 321 33.45 -10.59 0.84
C ALA A 321 32.24 -9.64 0.89
N ASP A 322 31.31 -9.76 -0.08
CA ASP A 322 30.08 -8.96 -0.12
C ASP A 322 29.19 -9.18 1.12
N LYS A 323 29.19 -10.39 1.69
CA LYS A 323 28.43 -10.72 2.91
C LYS A 323 28.96 -10.02 4.17
N GLY A 324 30.26 -9.70 4.20
CA GLY A 324 30.87 -8.95 5.31
C GLY A 324 30.41 -7.50 5.33
N ASP A 325 30.35 -6.90 4.14
CA ASP A 325 29.92 -5.51 3.95
C ASP A 325 28.41 -5.35 4.17
N ASP A 326 27.59 -6.32 3.72
CA ASP A 326 26.15 -6.35 4.01
C ASP A 326 25.86 -6.46 5.51
N LEU A 327 26.63 -7.29 6.24
CA LEU A 327 26.48 -7.43 7.68
C LEU A 327 26.89 -6.16 8.43
N LEU A 328 27.96 -5.49 8.00
CA LEU A 328 28.38 -4.19 8.56
C LEU A 328 27.33 -3.12 8.32
N ALA A 329 26.72 -3.06 7.13
CA ALA A 329 25.63 -2.13 6.83
C ALA A 329 24.39 -2.37 7.71
N LEU A 330 24.08 -3.62 8.06
CA LEU A 330 23.02 -3.94 9.02
C LEU A 330 23.37 -3.51 10.45
N TYR A 331 24.63 -3.67 10.86
CA TYR A 331 25.11 -3.16 12.15
C TYR A 331 25.05 -1.62 12.22
N ASP A 332 25.38 -0.91 11.14
CA ASP A 332 25.25 0.55 11.07
C ASP A 332 23.79 1.00 11.22
N LYS A 333 22.85 0.33 10.55
CA LYS A 333 21.41 0.56 10.73
C LYS A 333 20.96 0.34 12.17
N LEU A 334 21.44 -0.73 12.82
CA LEU A 334 21.16 -1.00 14.23
C LEU A 334 21.72 0.11 15.14
N PHE A 335 22.90 0.66 14.85
CA PHE A 335 23.48 1.75 15.64
C PHE A 335 22.71 3.06 15.48
N VAL A 336 22.23 3.38 14.27
CA VAL A 336 21.35 4.54 14.03
C VAL A 336 20.07 4.37 14.85
N ALA A 337 19.39 3.22 14.75
CA ALA A 337 18.18 2.94 15.52
C ALA A 337 18.41 3.01 17.05
N CYS A 338 19.54 2.48 17.54
CA CYS A 338 19.91 2.58 18.95
C CYS A 338 20.13 4.04 19.40
N ASN A 339 20.75 4.88 18.57
CA ASN A 339 20.98 6.29 18.90
C ASN A 339 19.66 7.06 18.94
N ASP A 340 18.79 6.86 17.94
CA ASP A 340 17.48 7.50 17.87
C ASP A 340 16.61 7.10 19.08
N ALA A 341 16.63 5.81 19.45
CA ALA A 341 15.96 5.32 20.65
C ALA A 341 16.56 5.97 21.92
N LEU A 342 17.89 6.01 22.06
CA LEU A 342 18.53 6.66 23.21
C LEU A 342 18.21 8.14 23.32
N ASP A 343 18.12 8.87 22.21
CA ASP A 343 17.79 10.28 22.22
C ASP A 343 16.31 10.52 22.58
N SER A 344 15.39 9.64 22.12
CA SER A 344 14.00 9.68 22.58
C SER A 344 13.87 9.45 24.09
N VAL A 345 14.61 8.49 24.65
CA VAL A 345 14.63 8.19 26.10
C VAL A 345 15.27 9.33 26.89
N ARG A 346 16.34 9.96 26.37
CA ARG A 346 16.97 11.12 27.00
C ARG A 346 16.05 12.34 27.04
N LEU A 347 15.26 12.56 25.99
CA LEU A 347 14.27 13.63 25.97
C LEU A 347 13.19 13.39 27.02
N GLU A 348 12.68 12.16 27.15
CA GLU A 348 11.74 11.80 28.21
C GLU A 348 12.33 11.93 29.61
N LEU A 349 13.60 11.55 29.79
CA LEU A 349 14.29 11.72 31.06
C LEU A 349 14.39 13.21 31.43
N ARG A 350 14.64 14.09 30.45
CA ARG A 350 14.65 15.55 30.67
C ARG A 350 13.25 16.10 31.00
N GLU A 351 12.20 15.58 30.37
CA GLU A 351 10.83 16.00 30.64
C GLU A 351 10.29 15.49 31.99
N THR A 352 10.64 14.27 32.38
CA THR A 352 10.28 13.69 33.68
C THR A 352 10.98 14.40 34.83
N LYS A 353 12.26 14.77 34.68
CA LYS A 353 13.00 15.61 35.62
C LYS A 353 12.41 17.01 35.79
N LYS A 354 11.90 17.61 34.71
CA LYS A 354 11.19 18.90 34.80
C LYS A 354 9.85 18.80 35.56
N ARG A 355 9.27 17.60 35.68
CA ARG A 355 7.98 17.32 36.34
C ARG A 355 8.13 16.84 37.80
N GLU A 356 9.28 17.05 38.44
CA GLU A 356 9.73 16.56 39.76
C GLU A 356 8.88 16.96 41.01
N GLN A 357 7.55 17.07 40.91
CA GLN A 357 6.68 17.39 42.05
C GLN A 357 5.84 16.21 42.57
N SER A 358 6.06 14.95 42.14
CA SER A 358 5.29 13.80 42.67
C SER A 358 6.11 12.51 42.79
N ALA A 359 5.87 11.72 43.85
CA ALA A 359 6.51 10.41 44.09
C ALA A 359 6.34 9.38 42.93
N LYS A 360 5.35 9.56 42.05
CA LYS A 360 5.17 8.73 40.84
C LYS A 360 6.21 9.03 39.74
N SER A 361 6.88 10.19 39.76
CA SER A 361 7.91 10.53 38.77
C SER A 361 9.22 9.77 39.00
N GLY A 362 9.59 9.49 40.25
CA GLY A 362 10.82 8.76 40.58
C GLY A 362 10.82 7.30 40.11
N ALA A 363 9.69 6.61 40.20
CA ALA A 363 9.54 5.25 39.66
C ALA A 363 9.60 5.22 38.12
N ALA A 364 9.04 6.23 37.46
CA ALA A 364 9.12 6.39 36.01
C ALA A 364 10.56 6.71 35.56
N GLU A 365 11.27 7.57 36.29
CA GLU A 365 12.67 7.89 36.02
C GLU A 365 13.58 6.66 36.15
N ALA A 366 13.41 5.87 37.22
CA ALA A 366 14.14 4.62 37.40
C ALA A 366 13.91 3.65 36.23
N SER A 367 12.66 3.52 35.76
CA SER A 367 12.33 2.66 34.61
C SER A 367 12.89 3.17 33.27
N LEU A 368 13.03 4.49 33.10
CA LEU A 368 13.67 5.06 31.91
C LEU A 368 15.19 4.87 31.95
N LEU A 369 15.80 4.94 33.14
CA LEU A 369 17.23 4.68 33.33
C LEU A 369 17.58 3.21 33.08
N THR A 370 16.75 2.26 33.51
CA THR A 370 16.97 0.82 33.21
C THR A 370 16.85 0.56 31.72
N LEU A 371 15.89 1.17 31.04
CA LEU A 371 15.75 1.09 29.59
C LEU A 371 16.94 1.73 28.85
N GLN A 372 17.42 2.89 29.31
CA GLN A 372 18.62 3.52 28.76
C GLN A 372 19.85 2.62 28.93
N ALA A 373 20.03 2.01 30.10
CA ALA A 373 21.14 1.09 30.37
C ALA A 373 21.07 -0.14 29.46
N ALA A 374 19.88 -0.69 29.21
CA ALA A 374 19.70 -1.84 28.32
C ALA A 374 20.01 -1.49 26.85
N LEU A 375 19.56 -0.34 26.35
CA LEU A 375 19.90 0.13 25.00
C LEU A 375 21.40 0.38 24.84
N LEU A 376 22.06 0.97 25.84
CA LEU A 376 23.51 1.16 25.85
C LEU A 376 24.24 -0.19 25.86
N TRP A 377 23.77 -1.15 26.65
CA TRP A 377 24.33 -2.50 26.68
C TRP A 377 24.19 -3.20 25.33
N GLN A 378 23.01 -3.14 24.69
CA GLN A 378 22.79 -3.69 23.35
C GLN A 378 23.74 -3.05 22.33
N LYS A 379 23.86 -1.72 22.33
CA LYS A 379 24.78 -1.01 21.45
C LYS A 379 26.23 -1.48 21.65
N LEU A 380 26.70 -1.51 22.90
CA LEU A 380 28.06 -1.96 23.22
C LEU A 380 28.29 -3.41 22.79
N HIS A 381 27.35 -4.31 23.11
CA HIS A 381 27.43 -5.71 22.74
C HIS A 381 27.59 -5.89 21.23
N HIS A 382 26.74 -5.23 20.43
CA HIS A 382 26.79 -5.34 18.97
C HIS A 382 27.99 -4.61 18.36
N THR A 383 28.53 -3.54 18.97
CA THR A 383 29.80 -2.95 18.50
C THR A 383 30.98 -3.91 18.65
N VAL A 384 31.04 -4.66 19.76
CA VAL A 384 32.10 -5.66 19.97
C VAL A 384 31.96 -6.81 18.99
N VAL A 385 30.73 -7.27 18.74
CA VAL A 385 30.45 -8.33 17.76
C VAL A 385 30.81 -7.88 16.34
N ALA A 386 30.43 -6.67 15.94
CA ALA A 386 30.76 -6.10 14.63
C ALA A 386 32.28 -5.90 14.42
N GLN A 387 33.00 -5.44 15.46
CA GLN A 387 34.46 -5.34 15.39
C GLN A 387 35.12 -6.72 15.28
N ARG A 388 34.60 -7.72 16.01
CA ARG A 388 35.09 -9.09 15.92
C ARG A 388 34.85 -9.69 14.53
N SER A 389 33.69 -9.47 13.93
CA SER A 389 33.39 -9.95 12.57
C SER A 389 34.25 -9.25 11.51
N SER A 390 34.48 -7.93 11.64
CA SER A 390 35.40 -7.18 10.77
C SER A 390 36.85 -7.67 10.85
N LEU A 391 37.34 -7.93 12.06
CA LEU A 391 38.70 -8.47 12.27
C LEU A 391 38.86 -9.89 11.72
N LEU A 392 37.84 -10.74 11.88
CA LEU A 392 37.83 -12.10 11.31
C LEU A 392 37.73 -12.10 9.79
N GLY A 393 37.03 -11.11 9.20
CA GLY A 393 36.96 -10.90 7.74
C GLY A 393 38.29 -10.43 7.15
N ARG A 394 39.06 -9.61 7.87
CA ARG A 394 40.39 -9.13 7.43
C ARG A 394 41.54 -10.14 7.61
N GLN A 395 41.36 -11.19 8.41
CA GLN A 395 42.36 -12.22 8.66
C GLN A 395 42.28 -13.44 7.71
N ARG A 396 41.33 -13.43 6.76
CA ARG A 396 41.20 -14.44 5.69
C ARG A 396 41.39 -13.76 4.34
#